data_AF-A0A9J6A2T1-F1
#
_entry.id   AF-A0A9J6A2T1-F1
#
_cell.length_a   1.000
_cell.length_b   1.000
_cell.length_c   1.000
_cell.angle_alpha   90.00
_cell.angle_beta   90.00
_cell.angle_gamma   90.00
#
_symmetry.space_group_name_H-M   'P 1'
#
loop_
_entity.id
_entity.type
_entity.pdbx_description
1 polymer ?
#
loop_
_entity_poly.entity_id
_entity_poly.type
_entity_poly.pdbx_seq_one_letter_code
_entity_poly.pdbx_strand_id
1 'polypeptide(L)'
;YICFSFGVAINVAYNNQSSIPREPYTNKDQEREFYMNSILNGSDVHCIGHIRMSKHVFYELCNALRRNNLLCSTKNMSIQEQIGSHFYRSIESMHRCFHTVLQAVLKLYHILIKPSDGTIQPEIRNNYRYYPWFARDHMGFKSPKVSYSI
;
A
#
# COMPACT_ATOMS: atom_id res chain seq x y z
N TYR A 1 -12.04 -31.27 -40.07
CA TYR A 1 -10.64 -31.66 -40.32
C TYR A 1 -9.63 -30.52 -40.12
N ILE A 2 -9.96 -29.23 -40.27
CA ILE A 2 -8.99 -28.11 -40.11
C ILE A 2 -8.70 -27.72 -38.64
N CYS A 3 -9.61 -28.02 -37.69
CA CYS A 3 -9.44 -27.62 -36.28
C CYS A 3 -8.52 -28.56 -35.47
N PHE A 4 -8.45 -29.85 -35.82
CA PHE A 4 -7.56 -30.81 -35.14
C PHE A 4 -6.09 -30.62 -35.53
N SER A 5 -5.81 -30.19 -36.76
CA SER A 5 -4.44 -29.96 -37.25
C SER A 5 -3.75 -28.79 -36.57
N PHE A 6 -4.50 -27.72 -36.23
CA PHE A 6 -3.98 -26.59 -35.45
C PHE A 6 -3.66 -26.99 -34.01
N GLY A 7 -4.53 -27.79 -33.37
CA GLY A 7 -4.31 -28.25 -32.01
C GLY A 7 -3.05 -29.11 -31.86
N VAL A 8 -2.79 -30.01 -32.83
CA VAL A 8 -1.58 -30.85 -32.84
C VAL A 8 -0.32 -30.01 -33.14
N ALA A 9 -0.40 -29.04 -34.06
CA ALA A 9 0.72 -28.17 -34.39
C ALA A 9 1.15 -27.27 -33.20
N ILE A 10 0.21 -26.75 -32.42
CA ILE A 10 0.50 -25.98 -31.20
C ILE A 10 1.17 -26.88 -30.15
N ASN A 11 0.70 -28.11 -29.98
CA ASN A 11 1.27 -29.04 -28.99
C ASN A 11 2.70 -29.48 -29.37
N VAL A 12 2.95 -29.73 -30.67
CA VAL A 12 4.30 -30.05 -31.19
C VAL A 12 5.24 -28.84 -31.10
N ALA A 13 4.74 -27.61 -31.29
CA ALA A 13 5.52 -26.39 -31.07
C ALA A 13 5.86 -26.16 -29.59
N TYR A 14 4.94 -26.48 -28.66
CA TYR A 14 5.14 -26.36 -27.22
C TYR A 14 6.12 -27.40 -26.67
N ASN A 15 6.12 -28.61 -27.23
CA ASN A 15 7.03 -29.69 -26.81
C ASN A 15 8.45 -29.55 -27.40
N ASN A 16 8.62 -28.80 -28.48
CA ASN A 16 9.94 -28.52 -29.09
C ASN A 16 10.58 -27.19 -28.65
N GLN A 17 9.89 -26.35 -27.87
CA GLN A 17 10.52 -25.21 -27.19
C GLN A 17 11.25 -25.70 -25.94
N SER A 18 12.45 -26.22 -26.21
CA SER A 18 13.68 -25.95 -25.45
C SER A 18 13.47 -25.03 -24.26
N SER A 19 13.54 -25.63 -23.07
CA SER A 19 13.83 -25.02 -21.76
C SER A 19 13.81 -23.49 -21.80
N ILE A 20 12.71 -22.87 -21.34
CA ILE A 20 12.66 -21.45 -21.02
C ILE A 20 13.96 -21.13 -20.28
N PRO A 21 14.85 -20.27 -20.83
CA PRO A 21 16.04 -19.85 -20.11
C PRO A 21 15.53 -19.26 -18.80
N ARG A 22 15.75 -19.97 -17.69
CA ARG A 22 15.51 -19.36 -16.38
C ARG A 22 16.43 -18.15 -16.36
N GLU A 23 15.83 -16.96 -16.22
CA GLU A 23 16.61 -15.77 -15.88
C GLU A 23 17.59 -16.19 -14.76
N PRO A 24 18.87 -15.74 -14.84
CA PRO A 24 19.83 -16.05 -13.81
C PRO A 24 19.18 -15.78 -12.46
N TYR A 25 19.33 -16.71 -11.51
CA TYR A 25 18.72 -16.57 -10.19
C TYR A 25 19.19 -15.25 -9.58
N THR A 26 18.34 -14.23 -9.67
CA THR A 26 18.58 -12.96 -9.01
C THR A 26 18.00 -13.04 -7.63
N ASN A 27 18.79 -12.70 -6.62
CA ASN A 27 18.31 -12.59 -5.25
C ASN A 27 17.36 -11.39 -5.17
N LYS A 28 16.08 -11.63 -5.49
CA LYS A 28 15.02 -10.63 -5.46
C LYS A 28 14.87 -10.00 -4.08
N ASP A 29 15.36 -10.62 -3.01
CA ASP A 29 15.35 -10.05 -1.67
C ASP A 29 16.40 -8.96 -1.53
N GLN A 30 17.62 -9.26 -1.96
CA GLN A 30 18.73 -8.32 -1.95
C GLN A 30 18.51 -7.12 -2.86
N GLU A 31 17.93 -7.31 -4.05
CA GLU A 31 17.66 -6.19 -4.98
C GLU A 31 16.67 -5.18 -4.41
N ARG A 32 15.69 -5.65 -3.63
CA ARG A 32 14.67 -4.78 -3.03
C ARG A 32 15.21 -4.01 -1.86
N GLU A 33 16.01 -4.67 -1.03
CA GLU A 33 16.73 -4.01 0.04
C GLU A 33 17.65 -2.94 -0.55
N PHE A 34 18.38 -3.26 -1.63
CA PHE A 34 19.21 -2.30 -2.34
C PHE A 34 18.40 -1.12 -2.90
N TYR A 35 17.23 -1.39 -3.50
CA TYR A 35 16.35 -0.35 -4.01
C TYR A 35 15.80 0.56 -2.91
N MET A 36 15.31 -0.01 -1.80
CA MET A 36 14.83 0.80 -0.68
C MET A 36 15.97 1.62 -0.07
N ASN A 37 17.16 1.03 0.06
CA ASN A 37 18.33 1.74 0.54
C ASN A 37 18.77 2.85 -0.42
N SER A 38 18.66 2.67 -1.74
CA SER A 38 19.00 3.72 -2.71
C SER A 38 18.04 4.91 -2.62
N ILE A 39 16.76 4.68 -2.34
CA ILE A 39 15.80 5.76 -2.08
C ILE A 39 16.13 6.47 -0.77
N LEU A 40 16.32 5.73 0.32
CA LEU A 40 16.47 6.28 1.67
C LEU A 40 17.85 6.92 1.91
N ASN A 41 18.89 6.46 1.22
CA ASN A 41 20.22 7.05 1.28
C ASN A 41 20.40 8.22 0.28
N GLY A 42 19.47 8.39 -0.67
CA GLY A 42 19.47 9.50 -1.62
C GLY A 42 19.16 10.86 -0.99
N SER A 43 18.98 11.90 -1.80
CA SER A 43 18.56 13.22 -1.32
C SER A 43 17.10 13.22 -0.83
N ASP A 44 16.72 14.23 -0.02
CA ASP A 44 15.32 14.40 0.40
C ASP A 44 14.38 14.55 -0.81
N VAL A 45 14.83 15.24 -1.86
CA VAL A 45 14.07 15.39 -3.12
C VAL A 45 13.83 14.03 -3.78
N HIS A 46 14.84 13.16 -3.78
CA HIS A 46 14.73 11.80 -4.33
C HIS A 46 13.72 10.96 -3.51
N CYS A 47 13.83 11.01 -2.18
CA CYS A 47 12.87 10.34 -1.29
C CYS A 47 11.43 10.87 -1.48
N ILE A 48 11.25 12.18 -1.59
CA ILE A 48 9.94 12.80 -1.85
C ILE A 48 9.40 12.37 -3.21
N GLY A 49 10.25 12.28 -4.24
CA GLY A 49 9.84 11.82 -5.58
C GLY A 49 9.28 10.40 -5.57
N HIS A 50 9.91 9.50 -4.81
CA HIS A 50 9.53 8.08 -4.75
C HIS A 50 8.45 7.77 -3.72
N ILE A 51 8.57 8.30 -2.50
CA ILE A 51 7.75 7.94 -1.33
C ILE A 51 6.71 9.03 -1.01
N ARG A 52 6.80 10.21 -1.64
CA ARG A 52 5.91 11.38 -1.40
C ARG A 52 5.99 11.96 0.01
N MET A 53 7.04 11.61 0.77
CA MET A 53 7.34 12.13 2.10
C MET A 53 8.83 12.46 2.22
N SER A 54 9.19 13.44 3.07
CA SER A 54 10.59 13.66 3.44
C SER A 54 11.13 12.46 4.22
N LYS A 55 12.46 12.27 4.19
CA LYS A 55 13.09 11.13 4.87
C LYS A 55 12.76 11.13 6.36
N HIS A 56 12.81 12.30 6.98
CA HIS A 56 12.49 12.45 8.40
C HIS A 56 11.07 11.99 8.73
N VAL A 57 10.06 12.49 8.00
CA VAL A 57 8.66 12.13 8.22
C VAL A 57 8.42 10.64 7.96
N PHE A 58 9.07 10.08 6.93
CA PHE A 58 8.97 8.65 6.63
C PHE A 58 9.49 7.77 7.78
N TYR A 59 10.65 8.11 8.35
CA TYR A 59 11.18 7.37 9.50
C TYR A 59 10.32 7.51 10.74
N GLU A 60 9.78 8.70 11.01
CA GLU A 60 8.84 8.89 12.12
C GLU A 60 7.56 8.08 11.94
N LEU A 61 7.01 8.00 10.73
CA LEU A 61 5.87 7.14 10.43
C LEU A 61 6.20 5.66 10.68
N CYS A 62 7.34 5.17 10.16
CA CYS A 62 7.78 3.80 10.38
C CYS A 62 7.94 3.49 11.87
N ASN A 63 8.53 4.42 12.63
CA ASN A 63 8.72 4.29 14.07
C ASN A 63 7.40 4.31 14.84
N ALA A 64 6.47 5.19 14.48
CA ALA A 64 5.14 5.26 15.10
C ALA A 64 4.37 3.95 14.87
N LEU A 65 4.37 3.42 13.65
CA LEU A 65 3.69 2.18 13.31
C LEU A 65 4.31 0.97 14.04
N ARG A 66 5.64 0.94 14.17
CA ARG A 66 6.35 -0.07 14.95
C ARG A 66 6.04 0.01 16.44
N ARG A 67 6.14 1.20 17.05
CA ARG A 67 5.89 1.41 18.50
C ARG A 67 4.48 1.03 18.91
N ASN A 68 3.49 1.24 18.03
CA ASN A 68 2.10 0.89 18.28
C ASN A 68 1.74 -0.56 17.89
N ASN A 69 2.72 -1.39 17.51
CA ASN A 69 2.51 -2.77 17.03
C ASN A 69 1.51 -2.87 15.86
N LEU A 70 1.42 -1.82 15.04
CA LEU A 70 0.50 -1.76 13.90
C LEU A 70 1.11 -2.39 12.65
N LEU A 71 2.43 -2.35 12.53
CA LEU A 71 3.20 -3.04 11.49
C LEU A 71 4.45 -3.68 12.09
N CYS A 72 4.75 -4.89 11.63
CA CYS A 72 5.95 -5.63 11.98
C CYS A 72 6.70 -6.04 10.72
N SER A 73 8.02 -6.20 10.84
CA SER A 73 8.80 -6.82 9.77
C SER A 73 8.38 -8.28 9.63
N THR A 74 8.26 -8.75 8.39
CA THR A 74 8.08 -10.17 8.07
C THR A 74 9.41 -10.75 7.59
N LYS A 75 9.49 -12.09 7.46
CA LYS A 75 10.69 -12.78 6.96
C LYS A 75 11.22 -12.21 5.63
N ASN A 76 10.32 -11.71 4.78
CA ASN A 76 10.65 -11.30 3.41
C ASN A 76 10.40 -9.80 3.15
N MET A 77 10.04 -9.02 4.18
CA MET A 77 9.66 -7.62 3.99
C MET A 77 9.77 -6.80 5.28
N SER A 78 10.63 -5.78 5.24
CA SER A 78 10.77 -4.75 6.28
C SER A 78 9.57 -3.82 6.33
N ILE A 79 9.45 -3.04 7.40
CA ILE A 79 8.38 -2.03 7.53
C ILE A 79 8.55 -0.93 6.47
N GLN A 80 9.80 -0.55 6.18
CA GLN A 80 10.13 0.43 5.15
C GLN A 80 9.69 -0.05 3.77
N GLU A 81 9.96 -1.32 3.44
CA GLU A 81 9.47 -1.94 2.21
C GLU A 81 7.94 -1.97 2.16
N GLN A 82 7.25 -2.24 3.27
CA GLN A 82 5.80 -2.28 3.30
C GLN A 82 5.17 -0.91 2.96
N ILE A 83 5.76 0.17 3.46
CA ILE A 83 5.22 1.52 3.30
C ILE A 83 5.71 2.17 2.00
N GLY A 84 6.96 1.95 1.62
CA GLY A 84 7.59 2.66 0.50
C GLY A 84 7.75 1.85 -0.79
N SER A 85 7.50 0.53 -0.80
CA SER A 85 7.64 -0.27 -2.02
C SER A 85 6.32 -0.35 -2.76
N HIS A 86 6.30 0.14 -4.00
CA HIS A 86 5.15 0.00 -4.91
C HIS A 86 5.37 -0.94 -6.11
N PHE A 87 6.61 -1.39 -6.38
CA PHE A 87 6.95 -1.87 -7.73
C PHE A 87 7.73 -3.19 -7.85
N TYR A 88 8.15 -3.85 -6.76
CA TYR A 88 8.98 -5.09 -6.84
C TYR A 88 8.26 -6.38 -6.41
N ARG A 89 6.93 -6.39 -6.49
CA ARG A 89 6.09 -7.46 -5.96
C ARG A 89 4.96 -7.84 -6.92
N SER A 90 4.48 -9.08 -6.79
CA SER A 90 3.24 -9.48 -7.46
C SER A 90 2.10 -8.56 -7.03
N ILE A 91 1.15 -8.32 -7.94
CA ILE A 91 -0.02 -7.47 -7.69
C ILE A 91 -0.77 -7.91 -6.43
N GLU A 92 -0.86 -9.22 -6.18
CA GLU A 92 -1.52 -9.73 -4.98
C GLU A 92 -0.79 -9.38 -3.68
N SER A 93 0.56 -9.42 -3.71
CA SER A 93 1.37 -9.00 -2.57
C SER A 93 1.29 -7.49 -2.34
N MET A 94 1.29 -6.72 -3.43
CA MET A 94 1.07 -5.27 -3.41
C MET A 94 -0.29 -4.93 -2.80
N HIS A 95 -1.35 -5.62 -3.21
CA HIS A 95 -2.70 -5.41 -2.70
C HIS A 95 -2.82 -5.71 -1.20
N ARG A 96 -2.28 -6.86 -0.74
CA ARG A 96 -2.22 -7.19 0.69
C ARG A 96 -1.45 -6.12 1.47
N CYS A 97 -0.29 -5.72 0.96
CA CYS A 97 0.55 -4.73 1.62
C CYS A 97 -0.15 -3.38 1.74
N PHE A 98 -0.72 -2.89 0.64
CA PHE A 98 -1.52 -1.67 0.61
C PHE A 98 -2.67 -1.72 1.61
N HIS A 99 -3.42 -2.82 1.63
CA HIS A 99 -4.53 -3.00 2.57
C HIS A 99 -4.06 -2.96 4.02
N THR A 100 -2.98 -3.68 4.36
CA THR A 100 -2.42 -3.71 5.72
C THR A 100 -1.93 -2.33 6.15
N VAL A 101 -1.18 -1.63 5.29
CA VAL A 101 -0.68 -0.28 5.58
C VAL A 101 -1.83 0.70 5.75
N LEU A 102 -2.84 0.67 4.88
CA LEU A 102 -4.01 1.54 4.98
C LEU A 102 -4.75 1.34 6.32
N GLN A 103 -4.98 0.08 6.71
CA GLN A 103 -5.60 -0.25 8.00
C GLN A 103 -4.78 0.27 9.19
N ALA A 104 -3.45 0.12 9.13
CA ALA A 104 -2.55 0.60 10.17
C ALA A 104 -2.57 2.14 10.28
N VAL A 105 -2.55 2.84 9.15
CA VAL A 105 -2.63 4.31 9.10
C VAL A 105 -3.97 4.81 9.64
N LEU A 106 -5.09 4.16 9.30
CA LEU A 106 -6.41 4.53 9.84
C LEU A 106 -6.48 4.34 11.35
N LYS A 107 -5.94 3.24 11.87
CA LYS A 107 -5.85 3.02 13.33
C LYS A 107 -4.98 4.09 14.01
N LEU A 108 -3.85 4.43 13.41
CA LEU A 108 -2.96 5.48 13.91
C LEU A 108 -3.64 6.85 13.89
N TYR A 109 -4.40 7.17 12.84
CA TYR A 109 -5.17 8.40 12.71
C TYR A 109 -6.10 8.60 13.91
N HIS A 110 -6.85 7.57 14.32
CA HIS A 110 -7.74 7.64 15.48
C HIS A 110 -7.01 7.88 16.81
N ILE A 111 -5.73 7.52 16.89
CA ILE A 111 -4.90 7.74 18.09
C ILE A 111 -4.32 9.16 18.09
N LEU A 112 -3.83 9.63 16.93
CA LEU A 112 -3.13 10.91 16.81
C LEU A 112 -4.09 12.10 16.74
N ILE A 113 -5.25 11.92 16.11
CA ILE A 113 -6.24 12.96 15.95
C ILE A 113 -7.38 12.65 16.91
N LYS A 114 -7.31 13.28 18.08
CA LYS A 114 -8.41 13.28 19.05
C LYS A 114 -9.63 13.92 18.37
N PRO A 115 -10.78 13.22 18.28
CA PRO A 115 -12.02 13.86 17.82
C PRO A 115 -12.27 15.11 18.69
N SER A 116 -12.63 16.23 18.07
CA SER A 116 -13.06 17.44 18.80
C SER A 116 -14.15 17.03 19.81
N ASP A 117 -14.13 17.61 21.00
CA ASP A 117 -14.91 17.23 22.19
C ASP A 117 -16.43 17.50 22.06
N GLY A 118 -17.01 17.25 20.87
CA GLY A 118 -18.39 17.59 20.53
C GLY A 118 -18.59 19.04 20.09
N THR A 119 -17.66 19.94 20.37
CA THR A 119 -17.75 21.36 20.03
C THR A 119 -17.15 21.62 18.64
N ILE A 120 -18.01 21.76 17.64
CA ILE A 120 -17.64 22.37 16.36
C ILE A 120 -17.21 23.82 16.66
N GLN A 121 -16.00 24.19 16.28
CA GLN A 121 -15.50 25.56 16.44
C GLN A 121 -16.46 26.55 15.73
N PRO A 122 -16.79 27.70 16.34
CA PRO A 122 -17.80 28.63 15.82
C PRO A 122 -17.50 29.12 14.39
N GLU A 123 -16.24 29.16 14.00
CA GLU A 123 -15.74 29.52 12.66
C GLU A 123 -16.17 28.52 11.58
N ILE A 124 -16.24 27.24 11.93
CA ILE A 124 -16.70 26.16 11.04
C ILE A 124 -18.23 26.08 11.05
N ARG A 125 -18.86 26.31 12.22
CA ARG A 125 -20.32 26.35 12.37
C ARG A 125 -20.97 27.40 11.47
N ASN A 126 -20.33 28.55 11.34
CA ASN A 126 -20.84 29.66 10.54
C ASN A 126 -20.48 29.55 9.05
N ASN A 127 -19.69 28.54 8.65
CA ASN A 127 -19.29 28.36 7.26
C ASN A 127 -20.10 27.25 6.59
N TYR A 128 -21.08 27.65 5.77
CA TYR A 128 -21.97 26.75 5.02
C TYR A 128 -21.22 25.75 4.10
N ARG A 129 -19.98 26.06 3.69
CA ARG A 129 -19.16 25.18 2.84
C ARG A 129 -18.57 24.01 3.62
N TYR A 130 -18.17 24.25 4.87
CA TYR A 130 -17.48 23.24 5.69
C TYR A 130 -18.44 22.53 6.66
N TYR A 131 -19.45 23.21 7.16
CA TYR A 131 -20.43 22.69 8.11
C TYR A 131 -21.03 21.31 7.74
N PRO A 132 -21.40 21.00 6.47
CA PRO A 132 -21.99 19.71 6.09
C PRO A 132 -21.08 18.49 6.28
N TRP A 133 -19.76 18.69 6.39
CA TRP A 133 -18.78 17.63 6.60
C TRP A 133 -18.61 17.32 8.08
N PHE A 134 -18.58 18.36 8.92
CA PHE A 134 -18.39 18.22 10.36
C PHE A 134 -19.71 17.93 11.11
N ALA A 135 -20.85 18.42 10.63
CA ALA A 135 -22.15 18.18 11.25
C ALA A 135 -22.62 16.72 11.14
N ARG A 136 -22.12 15.97 10.15
CA ARG A 136 -22.51 14.56 9.92
C ARG A 136 -21.97 13.61 10.97
N ASP A 137 -20.81 13.90 11.55
CA ASP A 137 -20.21 13.06 12.60
C ASP A 137 -20.92 13.23 13.96
N HIS A 138 -21.62 14.35 14.19
CA HIS A 138 -22.36 14.60 15.43
C HIS A 138 -23.80 14.04 15.43
N MET A 139 -24.35 13.63 14.29
CA MET A 139 -25.73 13.11 14.17
C MET A 139 -25.85 11.59 14.04
N GLY A 140 -24.78 10.82 14.28
CA GLY A 140 -24.89 9.38 14.49
C GLY A 140 -25.44 8.57 13.31
N PHE A 141 -25.03 8.87 12.07
CA PHE A 141 -25.33 7.98 10.95
C PHE A 141 -24.40 6.76 10.95
N LYS A 142 -24.96 5.59 11.30
CA LYS A 142 -24.35 4.29 10.96
C LYS A 142 -24.14 4.23 9.45
N SER A 143 -22.93 3.89 9.02
CA SER A 143 -22.62 3.66 7.60
C SER A 143 -23.68 2.75 6.97
N PRO A 144 -24.17 3.03 5.75
CA PRO A 144 -25.02 2.09 5.03
C PRO A 144 -24.23 0.79 4.88
N LYS A 145 -24.81 -0.33 5.34
CA LYS A 145 -24.31 -1.66 4.98
C LYS A 145 -24.38 -1.77 3.47
N VAL A 146 -23.25 -1.63 2.78
CA VAL A 146 -23.15 -1.99 1.37
C VAL A 146 -23.28 -3.51 1.32
N SER A 147 -24.48 -3.97 1.01
CA SER A 147 -24.74 -5.38 0.71
C SER A 147 -24.32 -5.59 -0.74
N TYR A 148 -23.22 -6.32 -0.95
CA TYR A 148 -22.93 -6.87 -2.26
C TYR A 148 -23.91 -8.03 -2.47
N SER A 149 -24.91 -7.83 -3.32
CA SER A 149 -25.65 -8.94 -3.92
C SER A 149 -24.79 -9.53 -5.04
N ILE A 150 -24.55 -10.84 -4.94
CA ILE A 150 -23.94 -11.68 -5.99
C ILE A 150 -24.86 -11.72 -7.21
#